data_AF-A0A7G9L7B3-F1
#
_entry.id   AF-A0A7G9L7B3-F1
#
_cell.length_a   1.000
_cell.length_b   1.000
_cell.length_c   1.000
_cell.angle_alpha   90.00
_cell.angle_beta   90.00
_cell.angle_gamma   90.00
#
_symmetry.space_group_name_H-M   'P 1'
#
loop_
_entity.id
_entity.type
_entity.pdbx_description
1 polymer ?
#
loop_
_entity_poly.entity_id
_entity_poly.type
_entity_poly.pdbx_seq_one_letter_code
_entity_poly.pdbx_strand_id
1 'polypeptide(L)'
;MEENKQIDEKKLARDEAYKDVKMYIANDWKLKEETPEYFLLTRNNGSTTGHLLIAFFTLWWTLGIGNLIYYFAKKEKKKILK
;
A
#
# COMPACT_ATOMS: atom_id res chain seq x y z
N MET A 1 -2.62 -45.47 -19.28
CA MET A 1 -2.66 -44.51 -20.40
C MET A 1 -3.34 -43.22 -19.95
N GLU A 2 -4.48 -43.28 -19.24
CA GLU A 2 -5.13 -42.14 -18.57
C GLU A 2 -4.20 -41.29 -17.67
N GLU A 3 -3.39 -41.91 -16.81
CA GLU A 3 -2.54 -41.18 -15.84
C GLU A 3 -1.51 -40.27 -16.52
N ASN A 4 -0.86 -40.74 -17.58
CA ASN A 4 0.09 -39.94 -18.36
C ASN A 4 -0.61 -38.77 -19.05
N LYS A 5 -1.81 -39.00 -19.60
CA LYS A 5 -2.63 -37.94 -20.21
C LYS A 5 -2.99 -36.85 -19.20
N GLN A 6 -3.34 -37.24 -17.97
CA GLN A 6 -3.71 -36.32 -16.90
C GLN A 6 -2.50 -35.50 -16.39
N ILE A 7 -1.30 -36.10 -16.38
CA ILE A 7 -0.05 -35.39 -16.05
C ILE A 7 0.29 -34.37 -17.14
N ASP A 8 0.14 -34.75 -18.41
CA ASP A 8 0.42 -33.87 -19.54
C ASP A 8 -0.54 -32.68 -19.59
N GLU A 9 -1.84 -32.89 -19.34
CA GLU A 9 -2.84 -31.83 -19.22
C GLU A 9 -2.51 -30.85 -18.09
N LYS A 10 -2.10 -31.34 -16.91
CA LYS A 10 -1.70 -30.49 -15.78
C LYS A 10 -0.45 -29.66 -16.07
N LYS A 11 0.53 -30.24 -16.78
CA LYS A 11 1.73 -29.50 -17.21
C LYS A 11 1.36 -28.40 -18.20
N LEU A 12 0.50 -28.72 -19.17
CA LEU A 12 0.06 -27.75 -20.16
C LEU A 12 -0.69 -26.57 -19.52
N ALA A 13 -1.60 -26.86 -18.58
CA ALA A 13 -2.33 -25.84 -17.82
C ALA A 13 -1.39 -24.99 -16.96
N ARG A 14 -0.35 -25.59 -16.35
CA ARG A 14 0.66 -24.85 -15.59
C ARG A 14 1.50 -23.94 -16.48
N ASP A 15 1.90 -24.41 -17.66
CA ASP A 15 2.66 -23.61 -18.63
C ASP A 15 1.84 -22.43 -19.15
N GLU A 16 0.54 -22.61 -19.33
CA GLU A 16 -0.38 -21.53 -19.68
C GLU A 16 -0.50 -20.50 -18.54
N ALA A 17 -0.75 -20.95 -17.30
CA ALA A 17 -0.79 -20.07 -16.14
C ALA A 17 0.53 -19.29 -15.94
N TYR A 18 1.66 -19.89 -16.29
CA TYR A 18 2.97 -19.23 -16.20
C TYR A 18 3.14 -18.08 -17.20
N LYS A 19 2.42 -18.10 -18.34
CA LYS A 19 2.39 -16.94 -19.26
C LYS A 19 1.70 -15.74 -18.62
N ASP A 20 0.58 -15.97 -17.93
CA ASP A 20 -0.13 -14.92 -17.20
C ASP A 20 0.73 -14.35 -16.07
N VAL A 21 1.41 -15.22 -15.32
CA VAL A 21 2.37 -14.80 -14.28
C VAL A 21 3.43 -13.87 -14.87
N LYS A 22 4.02 -14.20 -16.03
CA LYS A 22 4.99 -13.32 -16.70
C LYS A 22 4.38 -11.98 -17.11
N MET A 23 3.15 -11.98 -17.64
CA MET A 23 2.44 -10.75 -17.98
C MET A 23 2.25 -9.87 -16.73
N TYR A 24 1.85 -10.44 -15.60
CA TYR A 24 1.67 -9.67 -14.36
C TYR A 24 3.00 -9.18 -13.80
N ILE A 25 4.06 -9.98 -13.85
CA ILE A 25 5.41 -9.54 -13.43
C ILE A 25 5.89 -8.34 -14.26
N ALA A 26 5.60 -8.33 -15.57
CA ALA A 26 5.89 -7.18 -16.43
C ALA A 26 5.06 -5.93 -16.06
N ASN A 27 3.98 -6.08 -15.28
CA ASN A 27 3.11 -5.02 -14.78
C ASN A 27 3.31 -4.73 -13.28
N ASP A 28 4.56 -4.81 -12.82
CA ASP A 28 5.01 -4.51 -11.44
C ASP A 28 4.41 -5.42 -10.34
N TRP A 29 3.80 -6.55 -10.71
CA TRP A 29 3.47 -7.57 -9.72
C TRP A 29 4.71 -8.36 -9.34
N LYS A 30 4.77 -8.78 -8.08
CA LYS A 30 5.86 -9.59 -7.54
C LYS A 30 5.33 -10.96 -7.19
N LEU A 31 5.97 -12.01 -7.72
CA LEU A 31 5.71 -13.39 -7.30
C LEU A 31 6.12 -13.55 -5.83
N LYS A 32 5.17 -13.92 -4.99
CA LYS A 32 5.36 -14.15 -3.55
C LYS A 32 5.53 -15.63 -3.24
N GLU A 33 4.74 -16.47 -3.91
CA GLU A 33 4.73 -17.91 -3.67
C GLU A 33 4.37 -18.66 -4.96
N GLU A 34 5.02 -19.81 -5.17
CA GLU A 34 4.74 -20.74 -6.26
C GLU A 34 4.48 -22.13 -5.67
N THR A 35 3.29 -22.66 -5.93
CA THR A 35 2.90 -24.02 -5.55
C THR A 35 2.46 -24.81 -6.79
N PRO A 36 2.32 -26.14 -6.71
CA PRO A 36 1.77 -26.94 -7.82
C PRO A 36 0.33 -26.56 -8.19
N GLU A 37 -0.39 -25.92 -7.29
CA GLU A 37 -1.83 -25.62 -7.43
C GLU A 37 -2.08 -24.17 -7.84
N TYR A 38 -1.21 -23.22 -7.44
CA TYR A 38 -1.40 -21.80 -7.70
C TYR A 38 -0.10 -20.99 -7.65
N PHE A 39 -0.17 -19.78 -8.23
CA PHE A 39 0.85 -18.73 -8.10
C PHE A 39 0.26 -17.56 -7.31
N LEU A 40 0.94 -17.13 -6.25
CA LEU A 40 0.54 -15.97 -5.46
C LEU A 40 1.36 -14.76 -5.90
N LEU A 41 0.70 -13.75 -6.46
CA LEU A 41 1.32 -12.48 -6.81
C LEU A 41 0.85 -11.38 -5.86
N THR A 42 1.74 -10.43 -5.58
CA THR A 42 1.44 -9.27 -4.75
C THR A 42 1.89 -7.99 -5.44
N ARG A 43 1.10 -6.93 -5.26
CA ARG A 43 1.47 -5.59 -5.70
C ARG A 43 1.13 -4.60 -4.61
N ASN A 44 2.11 -3.78 -4.24
CA ASN A 44 1.88 -2.71 -3.29
C ASN A 44 1.44 -1.45 -4.05
N ASN A 45 0.17 -1.07 -3.93
CA ASN A 45 -0.35 0.17 -4.53
C ASN A 45 -0.12 1.40 -3.63
N GLY A 46 0.38 1.22 -2.40
CA GLY A 46 0.53 2.28 -1.42
C GLY A 46 1.99 2.72 -1.22
N SER A 47 2.21 4.03 -1.15
CA SER A 47 3.50 4.61 -0.75
C SER A 47 3.41 5.13 0.69
N THR A 48 4.22 4.55 1.59
CA THR A 48 4.39 5.06 2.96
C THR A 48 4.88 6.51 2.95
N THR A 49 5.81 6.84 2.04
CA THR A 49 6.29 8.20 1.83
C THR A 49 5.15 9.14 1.42
N GLY A 50 4.25 8.70 0.54
CA GLY A 50 3.07 9.47 0.15
C GLY A 50 2.17 9.78 1.35
N HIS A 51 1.93 8.80 2.22
CA HIS A 51 1.16 9.01 3.44
C HIS A 51 1.85 9.98 4.41
N LEU A 52 3.18 9.88 4.56
CA LEU A 52 3.94 10.81 5.40
C LEU A 52 3.90 12.24 4.87
N LEU A 53 3.98 12.44 3.55
CA LEU A 53 3.84 13.76 2.95
C LEU A 53 2.45 14.32 3.18
N ILE A 54 1.40 13.53 2.95
CA ILE A 54 0.02 13.97 3.21
C ILE A 54 -0.16 14.34 4.68
N ALA A 55 0.30 13.50 5.61
CA ALA A 55 0.25 13.79 7.03
C ALA A 55 1.04 15.06 7.36
N PHE A 56 2.26 15.20 6.84
CA PHE A 56 3.08 16.39 7.05
C PHE A 56 2.49 17.64 6.42
N PHE A 57 1.70 17.57 5.35
CA PHE A 57 1.09 18.76 4.75
C PHE A 57 -0.30 19.09 5.27
N THR A 58 -0.98 18.17 5.97
CA THR A 58 -2.36 18.35 6.43
C THR A 58 -2.51 18.37 7.95
N LEU A 59 -1.71 17.59 8.68
CA LEU A 59 -1.90 17.34 10.11
C LEU A 59 -1.45 18.52 11.00
N TRP A 60 -0.46 19.31 10.56
CA TRP A 60 -0.01 20.51 11.28
C TRP A 60 -0.88 21.74 11.05
N TRP A 61 -1.79 21.75 10.06
CA TRP A 61 -2.77 22.84 9.95
C TRP A 61 -3.75 22.82 11.11
N THR A 62 -4.21 21.62 11.49
CA THR A 62 -5.13 21.47 12.63
C THR A 62 -4.38 21.47 13.96
N LEU A 63 -3.32 20.67 14.10
CA LEU A 63 -2.58 20.55 15.36
C LEU A 63 -1.53 21.64 15.59
N GLY A 64 -1.01 22.27 14.55
CA GLY A 64 -0.04 23.35 14.64
C GLY A 64 -0.73 24.70 14.63
N ILE A 65 -1.28 25.11 13.49
CA ILE A 65 -1.88 26.44 13.31
C ILE A 65 -3.09 26.64 14.23
N GLY A 66 -3.98 25.64 14.33
CA GLY A 66 -5.11 25.72 15.26
C GLY A 66 -4.69 25.96 16.72
N ASN A 67 -3.69 25.23 17.19
CA ASN A 67 -3.15 25.41 18.55
C ASN A 67 -2.39 26.72 18.71
N LEU A 68 -1.66 27.17 17.70
CA LEU A 68 -0.93 28.44 17.72
C LEU A 68 -1.90 29.62 17.82
N ILE A 69 -2.98 29.60 17.03
CA ILE A 69 -4.06 30.59 17.11
C ILE A 69 -4.70 30.57 18.49
N TYR A 70 -5.06 29.38 19.00
CA TYR A 70 -5.65 29.23 20.33
C TYR A 70 -4.75 29.80 21.43
N TYR A 71 -3.46 29.49 21.38
CA TYR A 71 -2.47 30.00 22.34
C TYR A 71 -2.42 31.53 22.35
N PHE A 72 -2.39 32.16 21.17
CA PHE A 72 -2.37 33.62 21.07
C PHE A 72 -3.70 34.28 21.42
N ALA A 73 -4.83 33.61 21.17
CA ALA A 73 -6.16 34.10 21.53
C ALA A 73 -6.40 34.09 23.04
N LYS A 74 -5.80 33.13 23.78
CA LYS A 74 -5.94 32.98 25.24
C LYS A 74 -5.19 34.04 26.07
N LYS A 75 -4.76 35.16 25.48
CA LYS A 75 -4.03 36.19 26.23
C LYS A 75 -4.95 36.92 27.21
N GLU A 76 -4.92 36.50 28.47
CA GLU A 76 -5.55 37.23 29.57
C GLU A 76 -4.69 38.43 29.97
N LYS A 77 -5.30 39.63 30.01
CA LYS A 77 -4.64 40.85 30.47
C LYS A 77 -5.30 41.31 31.76
N LYS A 78 -4.53 41.41 32.84
CA LYS A 78 -4.98 42.04 34.10
C LYS A 78 -4.25 43.36 34.29
N LYS A 79 -4.99 44.45 34.40
CA LYS A 79 -4.46 45.79 34.69
C LYS A 79 -4.81 46.12 36.14
N ILE A 80 -3.79 46.36 36.96
CA ILE A 80 -3.94 46.86 38.33
C ILE A 80 -3.61 48.35 38.29
N LEU A 81 -4.54 49.19 38.75
CA LEU A 81 -4.32 50.63 38.90
C LEU A 81 -3.74 50.89 40.29
N LYS A 82 -2.77 51.80 40.37
CA LYS A 82 -2.19 52.29 41.63
C LYS A 82 -3.05 53.43 42.16
#